data_AF-A0AAP5I640-F1
#
_entry.id   AF-A0AAP5I640-F1
#
_cell.length_a   1.000
_cell.length_b   1.000
_cell.length_c   1.000
_cell.angle_alpha   90.00
_cell.angle_beta   90.00
_cell.angle_gamma   90.00
#
_symmetry.space_group_name_H-M   'P 1'
#
loop_
_entity.id
_entity.type
_entity.pdbx_description
1 polymer ?
#
loop_
_entity_poly.entity_id
_entity_poly.type
_entity_poly.pdbx_seq_one_letter_code
_entity_poly.pdbx_strand_id
1 'polypeptide(L)'
;MNELVQRLSQGNHSVEASLRPEKTVAALKESIDRSYVHIKFTDTKGGTELGVKLDPEASNFNLADFERQAGKVHLVENLTLNYVKVKCIADIDLETLAGSGHLEPIEV
;
A
#
# COMPACT_ATOMS: atom_id res chain seq x y z
N MET A 1 1.10 22.44 3.52
CA MET A 1 1.03 20.98 3.30
C MET A 1 -0.41 20.62 2.93
N ASN A 2 -0.63 19.67 2.01
CA ASN A 2 -1.99 19.28 1.57
C ASN A 2 -2.74 18.55 2.70
N GLU A 3 -4.04 18.83 2.90
CA GLU A 3 -4.83 18.28 4.02
C GLU A 3 -4.91 16.74 4.00
N LEU A 4 -5.06 16.13 2.82
CA LEU A 4 -5.10 14.67 2.69
C LEU A 4 -3.75 14.06 3.09
N VAL A 5 -2.65 14.64 2.61
CA VAL A 5 -1.30 14.18 2.96
C VAL A 5 -1.07 14.32 4.46
N GLN A 6 -1.40 15.48 5.04
CA GLN A 6 -1.27 15.69 6.48
C GLN A 6 -2.07 14.66 7.27
N ARG A 7 -3.33 14.41 6.89
CA ARG A 7 -4.18 13.42 7.54
C ARG A 7 -3.59 12.02 7.46
N LEU A 8 -3.18 11.59 6.26
CA LEU A 8 -2.62 10.25 6.04
C LEU A 8 -1.21 10.06 6.61
N SER A 9 -0.55 11.15 7.01
CA SER A 9 0.73 11.11 7.71
C SER A 9 0.57 11.07 9.24
N GLN A 10 -0.66 11.12 9.75
CA GLN A 10 -0.94 11.15 11.18
C GLN A 10 -1.45 9.80 11.67
N GLY A 11 -0.49 8.95 12.03
CA GLY A 11 -0.76 7.61 12.51
C GLY A 11 -1.04 6.64 11.38
N ASN A 12 -1.65 5.53 11.75
CA ASN A 12 -1.90 4.38 10.88
C ASN A 12 -3.37 4.38 10.44
N HIS A 13 -3.60 4.12 9.15
CA HIS A 13 -4.93 4.10 8.54
C HIS A 13 -5.26 2.73 7.99
N SER A 14 -6.54 2.40 7.93
CA SER A 14 -7.00 1.17 7.30
C SER A 14 -6.75 1.22 5.79
N VAL A 15 -6.10 0.19 5.28
CA VAL A 15 -5.83 0.03 3.84
C VAL A 15 -6.28 -1.33 3.33
N GLU A 16 -6.53 -1.41 2.03
CA GLU A 16 -6.75 -2.65 1.31
C GLU A 16 -5.93 -2.72 0.02
N ALA A 17 -5.53 -3.92 -0.37
CA ALA A 17 -5.04 -4.17 -1.73
C ALA A 17 -6.24 -4.04 -2.68
N SER A 18 -6.21 -3.04 -3.55
CA SER A 18 -7.23 -2.84 -4.57
C SER A 18 -6.87 -3.66 -5.80
N LEU A 19 -7.49 -4.84 -5.91
CA LEU A 19 -7.21 -5.82 -6.94
C LEU A 19 -8.42 -5.94 -7.85
N ARG A 20 -8.17 -6.01 -9.16
CA ARG A 20 -9.20 -6.18 -10.19
C ARG A 20 -8.73 -7.20 -11.22
N PRO A 21 -9.63 -8.04 -11.78
CA PRO A 21 -11.06 -8.11 -11.48
C PRO A 21 -11.39 -8.81 -10.16
N GLU A 22 -10.51 -9.68 -9.67
CA GLU A 22 -10.73 -10.50 -8.47
C GLU A 22 -9.78 -10.09 -7.33
N LYS A 23 -10.30 -10.11 -6.09
CA LYS A 23 -9.54 -9.80 -4.87
C LYS A 23 -8.97 -11.09 -4.27
N THR A 24 -7.86 -11.57 -4.82
CA THR A 24 -7.18 -12.81 -4.41
C THR A 24 -5.70 -12.60 -4.09
N VAL A 25 -5.13 -13.47 -3.26
CA VAL A 25 -3.69 -13.48 -2.95
C VAL A 25 -2.84 -13.67 -4.20
N ALA A 26 -3.31 -14.49 -5.15
CA ALA A 26 -2.64 -14.67 -6.44
C ALA A 26 -2.56 -13.35 -7.23
N ALA A 27 -3.65 -12.58 -7.29
CA ALA A 27 -3.66 -11.28 -7.97
C ALA A 27 -2.73 -10.26 -7.28
N LEU A 28 -2.65 -10.29 -5.94
CA LEU A 28 -1.69 -9.47 -5.19
C LEU A 28 -0.25 -9.87 -5.53
N LYS A 29 0.04 -11.18 -5.55
CA LYS A 29 1.35 -11.70 -5.93
C LYS A 29 1.75 -11.27 -7.33
N GLU A 30 0.86 -11.41 -8.31
CA GLU A 30 1.12 -10.96 -9.69
C GLU A 30 1.40 -9.44 -9.77
N SER A 31 0.71 -8.64 -8.96
CA SER A 31 0.93 -7.19 -8.89
C SER A 31 2.31 -6.87 -8.29
N ILE A 32 2.70 -7.60 -7.24
CA ILE A 32 4.03 -7.50 -6.63
C ILE A 32 5.13 -7.93 -7.61
N ASP A 33 4.94 -9.05 -8.32
CA ASP A 33 5.89 -9.55 -9.32
C ASP A 33 6.08 -8.54 -10.47
N ARG A 34 5.06 -7.73 -10.78
CA ARG A 34 5.13 -6.60 -11.73
C ARG A 34 5.66 -5.30 -11.12
N SER A 35 5.99 -5.31 -9.83
CA SER A 35 6.45 -4.16 -9.05
C SER A 35 5.45 -2.99 -9.05
N TYR A 36 4.15 -3.26 -9.16
CA TYR A 36 3.12 -2.22 -9.18
C TYR A 36 1.82 -2.72 -8.55
N VAL A 37 1.40 -2.07 -7.46
CA VAL A 37 0.22 -2.45 -6.66
C VAL A 37 -0.67 -1.22 -6.46
N HIS A 38 -2.00 -1.42 -6.42
CA HIS A 38 -2.91 -0.37 -5.96
C HIS A 38 -3.24 -0.57 -4.48
N ILE A 39 -2.99 0.46 -3.68
CA ILE A 39 -3.31 0.49 -2.26
C ILE A 39 -4.41 1.52 -2.05
N LYS A 40 -5.49 1.10 -1.39
CA LYS A 40 -6.62 1.97 -1.11
C LYS A 40 -6.74 2.24 0.38
N PHE A 41 -6.66 3.50 0.76
CA PHE A 41 -7.01 3.98 2.10
C PHE A 41 -8.53 4.04 2.20
N THR A 42 -9.12 3.22 3.06
CA THR A 42 -10.59 3.01 3.10
C THR A 42 -11.31 4.08 3.89
N ASP A 43 -10.63 4.73 4.83
CA ASP A 43 -11.24 5.67 5.80
C ASP A 43 -11.29 7.12 5.29
N THR A 44 -10.96 7.35 4.02
CA THR A 44 -11.07 8.64 3.34
C THR A 44 -12.43 8.76 2.63
N LYS A 45 -12.91 10.00 2.43
CA LYS A 45 -14.20 10.23 1.75
C LYS A 45 -14.11 9.78 0.29
N GLY A 46 -14.79 8.68 -0.05
CA GLY A 46 -14.76 8.07 -1.40
C GLY A 46 -13.65 7.06 -1.62
N GLY A 47 -12.77 6.84 -0.63
CA GLY A 47 -11.55 6.04 -0.77
C GLY A 47 -10.45 6.80 -1.51
N THR A 48 -9.20 6.62 -1.07
CA THR A 48 -8.02 7.16 -1.75
C THR A 48 -7.21 5.99 -2.25
N GLU A 49 -7.22 5.77 -3.56
CA GLU A 49 -6.48 4.71 -4.22
C GLU A 49 -5.18 5.28 -4.80
N LEU A 50 -4.05 4.71 -4.40
CA LEU A 50 -2.72 5.07 -4.86
C LEU A 50 -2.14 3.92 -5.65
N GLY A 51 -1.66 4.22 -6.86
CA GLY A 51 -0.80 3.33 -7.62
C GLY A 51 0.63 3.43 -7.12
N VAL A 52 1.19 2.31 -6.67
CA VAL A 52 2.45 2.24 -5.93
C VAL A 52 3.42 1.37 -6.73
N LYS A 53 4.45 1.99 -7.31
CA LYS A 53 5.55 1.29 -7.97
C LYS A 53 6.59 0.83 -6.93
N LEU A 54 6.47 -0.40 -6.46
CA LEU A 54 7.22 -0.92 -5.32
C LEU A 54 8.73 -0.65 -5.42
N ASP A 55 9.28 -0.13 -4.33
CA ASP A 55 10.71 -0.07 -4.08
C ASP A 55 11.16 -1.44 -3.55
N PRO A 56 11.95 -2.22 -4.33
CA PRO A 56 12.34 -3.57 -3.93
C PRO A 56 13.37 -3.59 -2.79
N GLU A 57 14.07 -2.48 -2.53
CA GLU A 57 15.03 -2.40 -1.43
C GLU A 57 14.33 -2.07 -0.10
N ALA A 58 13.24 -1.31 -0.16
CA ALA A 58 12.46 -0.93 1.03
C ALA A 58 11.28 -1.86 1.32
N SER A 59 10.74 -2.55 0.31
CA SER A 59 9.64 -3.51 0.48
C SER A 59 10.16 -4.85 1.02
N ASN A 60 9.31 -5.59 1.75
CA ASN A 60 9.68 -6.88 2.33
C ASN A 60 8.54 -7.90 2.19
N PHE A 61 8.87 -9.07 1.64
CA PHE A 61 7.94 -10.15 1.36
C PHE A 61 8.30 -11.45 2.10
N ASN A 62 9.28 -11.42 3.01
CA ASN A 62 9.81 -12.63 3.66
C ASN A 62 8.81 -13.29 4.62
N LEU A 63 7.82 -12.54 5.10
CA LEU A 63 6.75 -13.04 5.97
C LEU A 63 5.52 -13.51 5.19
N ALA A 64 5.56 -13.47 3.86
CA ALA A 64 4.44 -13.80 3.00
C ALA A 64 4.55 -15.24 2.50
N ASP A 65 3.54 -16.07 2.78
CA ASP A 65 3.35 -17.38 2.19
C ASP A 65 2.16 -17.30 1.22
N PHE A 66 2.46 -17.02 -0.05
CA PHE A 66 1.43 -16.88 -1.09
C PHE A 66 0.75 -18.20 -1.45
N GLU A 67 1.40 -19.34 -1.21
CA GLU A 67 0.82 -20.66 -1.47
C GLU A 67 -0.21 -21.01 -0.40
N ARG A 68 0.10 -20.73 0.87
CA ARG A 68 -0.81 -20.95 2.00
C ARG A 68 -1.74 -19.77 2.29
N GLN A 69 -1.60 -18.67 1.54
CA GLN A 69 -2.38 -17.43 1.70
C GLN A 69 -2.26 -16.84 3.10
N ALA A 70 -1.08 -16.94 3.72
CA ALA A 70 -0.86 -16.58 5.11
C ALA A 70 0.31 -15.62 5.28
N GLY A 71 0.27 -14.82 6.35
CA GLY A 71 1.31 -13.87 6.68
C GLY A 71 1.09 -12.51 6.01
N LYS A 72 2.17 -11.73 5.88
CA LYS A 72 2.08 -10.29 5.61
C LYS A 72 3.12 -9.82 4.61
N VAL A 73 2.75 -8.85 3.77
CA VAL A 73 3.68 -8.11 2.90
C VAL A 73 3.84 -6.67 3.39
N HIS A 74 5.06 -6.17 3.31
CA HIS A 74 5.42 -4.77 3.54
C HIS A 74 5.72 -4.11 2.20
N LEU A 75 4.93 -3.10 1.84
CA LEU A 75 4.96 -2.41 0.56
C LEU A 75 5.39 -0.96 0.77
N VAL A 76 6.44 -0.54 0.08
CA VAL A 76 6.99 0.81 0.19
C VAL A 76 7.23 1.41 -1.20
N GLU A 77 6.94 2.69 -1.35
CA GLU A 77 7.27 3.47 -2.55
C GLU A 77 7.33 4.97 -2.25
N ASN A 78 8.05 5.71 -3.09
CA ASN A 78 8.05 7.17 -3.08
C ASN A 78 7.26 7.72 -4.27
N LEU A 79 6.13 8.40 -4.01
CA LEU A 79 5.27 9.03 -5.03
C LEU A 79 5.09 10.53 -4.78
N THR A 80 4.45 11.19 -5.74
CA THR A 80 3.95 12.56 -5.56
C THR A 80 2.44 12.53 -5.45
N LEU A 81 1.90 12.96 -4.30
CA LEU A 81 0.48 13.10 -4.06
C LEU A 81 0.14 14.57 -3.82
N ASN A 82 -0.77 15.13 -4.62
CA ASN A 82 -1.19 16.53 -4.52
C ASN A 82 0.01 17.51 -4.48
N TYR A 83 0.99 17.29 -5.36
CA TYR A 83 2.26 18.05 -5.46
C TYR A 83 3.20 17.94 -4.25
N VAL A 84 2.95 17.00 -3.32
CA VAL A 84 3.83 16.71 -2.19
C VAL A 84 4.52 15.37 -2.44
N LYS A 85 5.85 15.34 -2.35
CA LYS A 85 6.61 14.08 -2.36
C LYS A 85 6.36 13.37 -1.04
N VAL A 86 5.95 12.11 -1.12
CA VAL A 86 5.65 11.27 0.04
C VAL A 86 6.20 9.87 -0.18
N LYS A 87 6.56 9.21 0.90
CA LYS A 87 6.74 7.77 0.94
C LYS A 87 5.42 7.14 1.39
N CYS A 88 4.86 6.26 0.57
CA CYS A 88 3.73 5.42 0.93
C CYS A 88 4.25 4.15 1.58
N ILE A 89 3.77 3.84 2.78
CA ILE A 89 4.09 2.60 3.49
C ILE A 89 2.79 1.88 3.78
N ALA A 90 2.70 0.63 3.37
CA ALA A 90 1.51 -0.20 3.60
C ALA A 90 1.89 -1.63 3.93
N ASP A 91 1.07 -2.22 4.77
CA ASP A 91 1.37 -3.43 5.48
C ASP A 91 0.11 -4.30 5.37
N ILE A 92 0.14 -5.31 4.49
CA ILE A 92 -1.06 -6.03 4.05
C ILE A 92 -0.98 -7.49 4.46
N ASP A 93 -2.01 -7.95 5.16
CA ASP A 93 -2.23 -9.34 5.53
C ASP A 93 -2.79 -10.12 4.33
N LEU A 94 -2.22 -11.31 4.05
CA LEU A 94 -2.60 -12.10 2.87
C LEU A 94 -3.98 -12.77 3.03
N GLU A 95 -4.40 -13.14 4.23
CA GLU A 95 -5.69 -13.80 4.46
C GLU A 95 -6.85 -12.85 4.17
N THR A 96 -6.68 -11.58 4.56
CA THR A 96 -7.74 -10.56 4.46
C THR A 96 -7.57 -9.61 3.28
N LEU A 97 -6.37 -9.52 2.71
CA LEU A 97 -5.97 -8.51 1.72
C LEU A 97 -6.24 -7.07 2.20
N ALA A 98 -6.17 -6.89 3.51
CA ALA A 98 -6.35 -5.64 4.22
C ALA A 98 -5.20 -5.45 5.22
N GLY A 99 -5.09 -4.25 5.77
CA GLY A 99 -4.11 -3.99 6.81
C GLY A 99 -4.02 -2.51 7.14
N SER A 100 -2.80 -2.04 7.35
CA SER A 100 -2.57 -0.65 7.74
C SER A 100 -1.50 0.03 6.90
N GLY A 101 -1.62 1.34 6.72
CA GLY A 101 -0.63 2.15 6.05
C GLY A 101 -0.72 3.63 6.40
N HIS A 102 0.31 4.36 6.00
CA HIS A 102 0.45 5.79 6.22
C HIS A 102 1.35 6.41 5.15
N LEU A 103 1.40 7.74 5.14
CA LEU A 103 2.31 8.51 4.29
C LEU A 103 3.39 9.17 5.15
N GLU A 104 4.59 9.28 4.61
CA GLU A 104 5.67 10.08 5.19
C GLU A 104 6.06 11.17 4.19
N PRO A 105 5.86 12.46 4.49
CA PRO A 105 6.34 13.53 3.63
C PRO A 105 7.87 13.49 3.52
N ILE A 106 8.37 13.57 2.29
CA ILE A 106 9.80 13.65 2.02
C ILE A 106 10.12 15.13 1.86
N GLU A 107 10.78 15.72 2.85
CA GLU A 107 11.30 17.08 2.70
C GLU A 107 12.28 17.11 1.53
N VAL A 108 12.11 18.10 0.65
CA VAL A 108 12.99 18.38 -0.50
C VAL A 108 13.97 19.46 -0.12
#